data_AF-A0A2H0LRD4-F1
#
_entry.id   AF-A0A2H0LRD4-F1
#
_cell.length_a   1.000
_cell.length_b   1.000
_cell.length_c   1.000
_cell.angle_alpha   90.00
_cell.angle_beta   90.00
_cell.angle_gamma   90.00
#
_symmetry.space_group_name_H-M   'P 1'
#
loop_
_entity.id
_entity.type
_entity.pdbx_description
1 polymer ?
#
loop_
_entity_poly.entity_id
_entity_poly.type
_entity_poly.pdbx_seq_one_letter_code
_entity_poly.pdbx_strand_id
1 'polypeptide(L)'
;MSDIKTFVLNRLNVLKKKESLTVIFYLAGLLIVTCVIFYFKTKDIDLKLAYGGVSPSDYVAHILHPGNFLKDWPSGIMNYNATLIMKTYYYAAKFWNVDPLAMVYPYMFIQILLYFISVLFLAQMLFRNRFISFISMTVTSVSYLAGLNLARSGIGYASLLNFPLFYGYANAFSFFSLGFFLRNNFILAFLFLAFTFYCHVALGILIFVFISAYLLSKWSLIRDKNFIIGSFLFIFMAAPFLYNIVAHSAISTGGISLERWLVSTKLFCYHWYPVTLGLFNQDAYIEFFPTLLAGLFFFFSLRYRQGHNEQDKKVIAGFFA
;
A
#
# COMPACT_ATOMS: atom_id res chain seq x y z
N MET A 1 31.05 47.01 -8.22
CA MET A 1 30.96 45.55 -8.45
C MET A 1 30.73 44.72 -7.18
N SER A 2 31.12 45.17 -5.97
CA SER A 2 30.84 44.44 -4.70
C SER A 2 29.36 44.38 -4.33
N ASP A 3 28.57 45.41 -4.66
CA ASP A 3 27.17 45.51 -4.20
C ASP A 3 26.23 44.49 -4.87
N ILE A 4 26.48 44.16 -6.14
CA ILE A 4 25.68 43.17 -6.88
C ILE A 4 25.89 41.77 -6.28
N LYS A 5 27.13 41.42 -5.92
CA LYS A 5 27.46 40.11 -5.33
C LYS A 5 26.80 39.94 -3.96
N THR A 6 26.81 40.98 -3.12
CA THR A 6 26.16 40.99 -1.80
C THR A 6 24.64 40.89 -1.91
N PHE A 7 24.02 41.61 -2.84
CA PHE A 7 22.57 41.54 -3.08
C PHE A 7 22.12 40.14 -3.53
N VAL A 8 22.85 39.51 -4.46
CA VAL A 8 22.54 38.15 -4.95
C VAL A 8 22.68 37.12 -3.83
N LEU A 9 23.76 37.19 -3.02
CA LEU A 9 23.95 36.28 -1.88
C LEU A 9 22.84 36.43 -0.83
N ASN A 10 22.45 37.65 -0.51
CA ASN A 10 21.34 37.90 0.43
C ASN A 10 20.02 37.34 -0.10
N ARG A 11 19.69 37.53 -1.39
CA ARG A 11 18.50 36.90 -1.98
C ARG A 11 18.55 35.38 -1.94
N LEU A 12 19.69 34.76 -2.27
CA LEU A 12 19.84 33.30 -2.22
C LEU A 12 19.67 32.75 -0.79
N ASN A 13 20.21 33.44 0.22
CA ASN A 13 20.05 33.05 1.61
C ASN A 13 18.60 33.18 2.09
N VAL A 14 17.88 34.24 1.69
CA VAL A 14 16.45 34.40 2.00
C VAL A 14 15.63 33.29 1.31
N LEU A 15 15.93 32.94 0.06
CA LEU A 15 15.25 31.86 -0.65
C LEU A 15 15.50 30.50 0.02
N LYS A 16 16.74 30.16 0.37
CA LYS A 16 17.08 28.94 1.12
C LYS A 16 16.36 28.88 2.47
N LYS A 17 16.32 30.00 3.21
CA LYS A 17 15.60 30.09 4.50
C LYS A 17 14.09 29.92 4.34
N LYS A 18 13.50 30.49 3.28
CA LYS A 18 12.07 30.33 2.98
C LYS A 18 11.74 28.88 2.61
N GLU A 19 12.59 28.24 1.82
CA GLU A 19 12.44 26.82 1.47
C GLU A 19 12.57 25.93 2.71
N SER A 20 13.53 26.19 3.60
CA SER A 20 13.71 25.41 4.83
C SER A 20 12.52 25.55 5.77
N LEU A 21 12.01 26.77 5.98
CA LEU A 21 10.79 27.00 6.79
C LEU A 21 9.58 26.26 6.20
N THR A 22 9.41 26.32 4.88
CA THR A 22 8.32 25.62 4.20
C THR A 22 8.41 24.12 4.47
N VAL A 23 9.59 23.51 4.30
CA VAL A 23 9.81 22.08 4.58
C VAL A 23 9.50 21.74 6.04
N ILE A 24 9.93 22.57 6.99
CA ILE A 24 9.62 22.38 8.42
C ILE A 24 8.11 22.36 8.64
N PHE A 25 7.35 23.31 8.08
CA PHE A 25 5.88 23.30 8.20
C PHE A 25 5.25 22.06 7.56
N TYR A 26 5.75 21.57 6.42
CA TYR A 26 5.26 20.33 5.81
C TYR A 26 5.52 19.10 6.70
N LEU A 27 6.72 18.99 7.27
CA LEU A 27 7.06 17.88 8.17
C LEU A 27 6.27 17.94 9.48
N ALA A 28 6.10 19.13 10.04
CA ALA A 28 5.26 19.35 11.22
C ALA A 28 3.80 18.99 10.91
N GLY A 29 3.27 19.44 9.77
CA GLY A 29 1.92 19.09 9.32
C GLY A 29 1.74 17.58 9.13
N LEU A 30 2.69 16.91 8.48
CA LEU A 30 2.71 15.45 8.33
C LEU A 30 2.67 14.74 9.69
N LEU A 31 3.51 15.17 10.63
CA LEU A 31 3.57 14.57 11.96
C LEU A 31 2.28 14.80 12.74
N ILE A 32 1.71 16.01 12.70
CA ILE A 32 0.43 16.34 13.35
C ILE A 32 -0.68 15.44 12.79
N VAL A 33 -0.83 15.36 11.46
CA VAL A 33 -1.86 14.51 10.84
C VAL A 33 -1.64 13.03 11.20
N THR A 34 -0.38 12.57 11.19
CA THR A 34 -0.02 11.20 11.63
C THR A 34 -0.46 10.94 13.06
N CYS A 35 -0.13 11.82 14.00
CA CYS A 35 -0.49 11.67 15.42
C CYS A 35 -2.01 11.71 15.63
N VAL A 36 -2.72 12.61 14.95
CA VAL A 36 -4.19 12.71 15.03
C VAL A 36 -4.84 11.42 14.52
N ILE A 37 -4.45 10.96 13.34
CA ILE A 37 -5.00 9.73 12.77
C ILE A 37 -4.63 8.52 13.64
N PHE A 38 -3.37 8.43 14.08
CA PHE A 38 -2.92 7.39 15.00
C PHE A 38 -3.79 7.33 16.25
N TYR A 39 -4.01 8.46 16.93
CA TYR A 39 -4.87 8.55 18.11
C TYR A 39 -6.28 8.01 17.85
N PHE A 40 -6.94 8.49 16.78
CA PHE A 40 -8.30 8.03 16.45
C PHE A 40 -8.37 6.55 16.03
N LYS A 41 -7.29 6.01 15.45
CA LYS A 41 -7.23 4.59 15.09
C LYS A 41 -6.90 3.70 16.29
N THR A 42 -6.18 4.17 17.30
CA THR A 42 -5.76 3.38 18.47
C THR A 42 -6.61 3.54 19.73
N LYS A 43 -7.42 4.61 19.87
CA LYS A 43 -8.15 4.91 21.11
C LYS A 43 -9.06 3.77 21.63
N ASP A 44 -9.54 2.90 20.74
CA ASP A 44 -10.42 1.76 21.05
C ASP A 44 -9.82 0.45 20.48
N ILE A 45 -8.48 0.32 20.46
CA ILE A 45 -7.80 -0.79 19.79
C ILE A 45 -8.07 -2.13 20.49
N ASP A 46 -8.24 -2.14 21.80
CA ASP A 46 -8.64 -3.28 22.61
C ASP A 46 -10.02 -3.83 22.18
N LEU A 47 -11.01 -2.96 22.02
CA LEU A 47 -12.33 -3.34 21.52
C LEU A 47 -12.25 -3.86 20.08
N LYS A 48 -11.43 -3.24 19.23
CA LYS A 48 -11.20 -3.70 17.85
C LYS A 48 -10.52 -5.06 17.80
N LEU A 49 -9.57 -5.32 18.70
CA LEU A 49 -8.90 -6.62 18.82
C LEU A 49 -9.90 -7.69 19.27
N ALA A 50 -10.73 -7.40 20.27
CA ALA A 50 -11.75 -8.32 20.76
C ALA A 50 -12.82 -8.63 19.70
N TYR A 51 -13.22 -7.65 18.88
CA TYR A 51 -14.26 -7.83 17.86
C TYR A 51 -13.73 -8.36 16.52
N GLY A 52 -12.49 -8.02 16.15
CA GLY A 52 -11.93 -8.26 14.82
C GLY A 52 -11.64 -9.73 14.49
N GLY A 53 -11.63 -10.61 15.49
CA GLY A 53 -11.49 -12.07 15.38
C GLY A 53 -10.12 -12.57 14.89
N VAL A 54 -9.32 -11.74 14.22
CA VAL A 54 -7.95 -12.03 13.81
C VAL A 54 -7.06 -10.81 13.98
N SER A 55 -6.00 -10.96 14.76
CA SER A 55 -5.03 -9.91 15.06
C SER A 55 -3.58 -10.33 14.89
N PRO A 56 -2.65 -9.37 14.78
CA PRO A 56 -1.24 -9.69 14.86
C PRO A 56 -0.85 -10.44 16.14
N SER A 57 -1.46 -10.08 17.27
CA SER A 57 -1.28 -10.76 18.55
C SER A 57 -1.81 -12.19 18.53
N ASP A 58 -2.98 -12.43 17.94
CA ASP A 58 -3.55 -13.77 17.83
C ASP A 58 -2.65 -14.67 16.98
N TYR A 59 -2.10 -14.13 15.88
CA TYR A 59 -1.16 -14.85 15.02
C TYR A 59 0.09 -15.27 15.80
N VAL A 60 0.67 -14.36 16.58
CA VAL A 60 1.84 -14.67 17.40
C VAL A 60 1.49 -15.72 18.46
N ALA A 61 0.33 -15.61 19.10
CA ALA A 61 -0.14 -16.57 20.09
C ALA A 61 -0.32 -17.98 19.47
N HIS A 62 -0.89 -18.09 18.27
CA HIS A 62 -1.04 -19.37 17.57
C HIS A 62 0.30 -20.06 17.30
N ILE A 63 1.36 -19.30 17.00
CA ILE A 63 2.69 -19.87 16.74
C ILE A 63 3.44 -20.21 18.03
N LEU A 64 3.38 -19.34 19.05
CA LEU A 64 4.11 -19.55 20.30
C LEU A 64 3.42 -20.56 21.23
N HIS A 65 2.10 -20.66 21.18
CA HIS A 65 1.28 -21.49 22.05
C HIS A 65 0.24 -22.31 21.28
N PRO A 66 0.64 -23.13 20.28
CA PRO A 66 -0.28 -23.87 19.43
C PRO A 66 -1.22 -24.82 20.20
N GLY A 67 -0.80 -25.30 21.38
CA GLY A 67 -1.60 -26.16 22.25
C GLY A 67 -2.92 -25.51 22.72
N ASN A 68 -2.97 -24.19 22.82
CA ASN A 68 -4.17 -23.46 23.25
C ASN A 68 -5.26 -23.42 22.17
N PHE A 69 -4.89 -23.65 20.91
CA PHE A 69 -5.75 -23.48 19.74
C PHE A 69 -6.10 -24.81 19.06
N LEU A 70 -5.82 -25.95 19.69
CA LEU A 70 -6.08 -27.29 19.13
C LEU A 70 -7.56 -27.56 18.85
N LYS A 71 -8.46 -26.86 19.56
CA LYS A 71 -9.91 -27.01 19.43
C LYS A 71 -10.55 -25.87 18.63
N ASP A 72 -9.76 -24.90 18.18
CA ASP A 72 -10.27 -23.75 17.46
C ASP A 72 -10.68 -24.16 16.05
N TRP A 73 -11.72 -23.52 15.54
CA TRP A 73 -12.09 -23.68 14.14
C TRP A 73 -10.93 -23.18 13.25
N PRO A 74 -10.54 -23.92 12.21
CA PRO A 74 -9.48 -23.50 11.31
C PRO A 74 -9.74 -22.08 10.79
N SER A 75 -8.87 -21.15 11.16
CA SER A 75 -8.93 -19.77 10.71
C SER A 75 -7.85 -19.49 9.67
N GLY A 76 -8.05 -18.46 8.86
CA GLY A 76 -7.04 -18.00 7.90
C GLY A 76 -5.80 -17.36 8.56
N ILE A 77 -5.70 -17.35 9.90
CA ILE A 77 -4.67 -16.61 10.62
C ILE A 77 -3.26 -17.10 10.32
N MET A 78 -3.09 -18.41 10.09
CA MET A 78 -1.79 -18.98 9.77
C MET A 78 -1.26 -18.52 8.40
N ASN A 79 -2.13 -18.01 7.52
CA ASN A 79 -1.71 -17.40 6.26
C ASN A 79 -0.90 -16.11 6.48
N TYR A 80 -1.00 -15.48 7.66
CA TYR A 80 -0.18 -14.31 8.00
C TYR A 80 1.30 -14.66 8.06
N ASN A 81 1.66 -15.93 8.30
CA ASN A 81 3.04 -16.40 8.25
C ASN A 81 3.66 -16.24 6.85
N ALA A 82 2.87 -16.06 5.80
CA ALA A 82 3.39 -15.75 4.47
C ALA A 82 3.83 -14.29 4.34
N THR A 83 3.57 -13.40 5.30
CA THR A 83 3.82 -11.96 5.14
C THR A 83 4.98 -11.48 6.01
N LEU A 84 5.84 -10.63 5.44
CA LEU A 84 7.03 -10.11 6.13
C LEU A 84 6.68 -9.37 7.42
N ILE A 85 5.70 -8.47 7.35
CA ILE A 85 5.26 -7.67 8.51
C ILE A 85 4.80 -8.55 9.66
N MET A 86 4.15 -9.67 9.36
CA MET A 86 3.67 -10.55 10.43
C MET A 86 4.79 -11.38 11.06
N LYS A 87 5.77 -11.80 10.26
CA LYS A 87 6.99 -12.43 10.79
C LYS A 87 7.75 -11.51 11.74
N THR A 88 7.78 -10.20 11.49
CA THR A 88 8.48 -9.27 12.38
C THR A 88 7.77 -9.11 13.74
N TYR A 89 6.44 -9.21 13.81
CA TYR A 89 5.72 -9.35 15.09
C TYR A 89 6.17 -10.60 15.85
N TYR A 90 6.18 -11.75 15.17
CA TYR A 90 6.60 -13.02 15.77
C TYR A 90 8.02 -12.98 16.30
N TYR A 91 8.98 -12.50 15.50
CA TYR A 91 10.38 -12.46 15.91
C TYR A 91 10.63 -11.50 17.07
N ALA A 92 9.90 -10.38 17.14
CA ALA A 92 10.03 -9.47 18.26
C ALA A 92 9.49 -10.07 19.55
N ALA A 93 8.35 -10.76 19.51
CA ALA A 93 7.84 -11.49 20.65
C ALA A 93 8.78 -12.62 21.06
N LYS A 94 9.26 -13.42 20.10
CA LYS A 94 10.10 -14.59 20.38
C LYS A 94 11.49 -14.25 20.92
N PHE A 95 12.17 -13.27 20.32
CA PHE A 95 13.59 -13.02 20.60
C PHE A 95 13.82 -11.84 21.54
N TRP A 96 12.88 -10.89 21.60
CA TRP A 96 12.97 -9.73 22.49
C TRP A 96 11.93 -9.73 23.60
N ASN A 97 11.09 -10.77 23.69
CA ASN A 97 10.05 -10.92 24.70
C ASN A 97 9.11 -9.70 24.77
N VAL A 98 8.87 -9.05 23.62
CA VAL A 98 7.96 -7.91 23.53
C VAL A 98 6.53 -8.44 23.51
N ASP A 99 5.68 -7.87 24.36
CA ASP A 99 4.25 -8.18 24.36
C ASP A 99 3.62 -7.90 22.98
N PRO A 100 3.06 -8.90 22.29
CA PRO A 100 2.43 -8.73 20.99
C PRO A 100 1.31 -7.69 20.98
N LEU A 101 0.59 -7.50 22.09
CA LEU A 101 -0.46 -6.48 22.20
C LEU A 101 0.15 -5.08 22.24
N ALA A 102 1.21 -4.88 23.02
CA ALA A 102 1.95 -3.62 23.06
C ALA A 102 2.58 -3.26 21.70
N MET A 103 2.96 -4.25 20.88
CA MET A 103 3.53 -4.03 19.54
C MET A 103 2.55 -3.44 18.52
N VAL A 104 1.24 -3.59 18.72
CA VAL A 104 0.21 -3.08 17.80
C VAL A 104 0.35 -1.56 17.61
N TYR A 105 0.68 -0.83 18.67
CA TYR A 105 0.82 0.63 18.66
C TYR A 105 1.98 1.14 17.79
N PRO A 106 3.25 0.77 18.03
CA PRO A 106 4.36 1.24 17.20
C PRO A 106 4.22 0.81 15.74
N TYR A 107 3.69 -0.38 15.46
CA TYR A 107 3.44 -0.82 14.09
C TYR A 107 2.35 0.00 13.42
N MET A 108 1.23 0.27 14.11
CA MET A 108 0.20 1.13 13.55
C MET A 108 0.73 2.54 13.26
N PHE A 109 1.54 3.10 14.17
CA PHE A 109 2.18 4.41 13.94
C PHE A 109 3.10 4.38 12.71
N ILE A 110 4.00 3.40 12.62
CA ILE A 110 4.93 3.24 11.49
C ILE A 110 4.15 3.04 10.19
N GLN A 111 3.09 2.23 10.19
CA GLN A 111 2.25 1.99 9.02
C GLN A 111 1.63 3.29 8.51
N ILE A 112 1.01 4.08 9.40
CA ILE A 112 0.37 5.35 9.04
C ILE A 112 1.42 6.31 8.48
N LEU A 113 2.55 6.47 9.17
CA LEU A 113 3.63 7.36 8.75
C LEU A 113 4.18 6.96 7.38
N LEU A 114 4.49 5.67 7.20
CA LEU A 114 5.03 5.14 5.95
C LEU A 114 4.04 5.32 4.80
N TYR A 115 2.76 5.07 5.05
CA TYR A 115 1.68 5.29 4.08
C TYR A 115 1.62 6.78 3.67
N PHE A 116 1.60 7.72 4.62
CA PHE A 116 1.57 9.15 4.31
C PHE A 116 2.79 9.63 3.55
N ILE A 117 3.99 9.20 3.94
CA ILE A 117 5.23 9.54 3.21
C ILE A 117 5.14 9.00 1.77
N SER A 118 4.64 7.78 1.58
CA SER A 118 4.53 7.19 0.24
C SER A 118 3.53 7.91 -0.66
N VAL A 119 2.38 8.36 -0.12
CA VAL A 119 1.39 9.16 -0.85
C VAL A 119 1.96 10.53 -1.19
N LEU A 120 2.58 11.22 -0.22
CA LEU A 120 3.24 12.50 -0.46
C LEU A 120 4.30 12.38 -1.55
N PHE A 121 5.12 11.33 -1.50
CA PHE A 121 6.15 11.06 -2.49
C PHE A 121 5.57 10.84 -3.89
N LEU A 122 4.57 9.96 -4.02
CA LEU A 122 3.93 9.68 -5.30
C LEU A 122 3.21 10.91 -5.86
N ALA A 123 2.43 11.62 -5.03
CA ALA A 123 1.73 12.84 -5.41
C ALA A 123 2.71 13.94 -5.82
N GLN A 124 3.84 14.08 -5.13
CA GLN A 124 4.88 15.03 -5.50
C GLN A 124 5.50 14.69 -6.86
N MET A 125 5.62 13.41 -7.21
CA MET A 125 6.08 13.00 -8.53
C MET A 125 5.06 13.33 -9.62
N LEU A 126 3.77 13.17 -9.34
CA LEU A 126 2.69 13.43 -10.30
C LEU A 126 2.38 14.92 -10.49
N PHE A 127 2.33 15.70 -9.42
CA PHE A 127 1.84 17.09 -9.45
C PHE A 127 2.95 18.13 -9.32
N ARG A 128 4.12 17.75 -8.81
CA ARG A 128 5.28 18.64 -8.55
C ARG A 128 4.94 19.86 -7.68
N ASN A 129 3.85 19.79 -6.93
CA ASN A 129 3.36 20.87 -6.08
C ASN A 129 3.15 20.33 -4.66
N ARG A 130 3.90 20.85 -3.69
CA ARG A 130 3.88 20.36 -2.31
C ARG A 130 2.50 20.51 -1.66
N PHE A 131 1.78 21.58 -1.97
CA PHE A 131 0.45 21.84 -1.40
C PHE A 131 -0.56 20.82 -1.93
N ILE A 132 -0.56 20.57 -3.23
CA ILE A 132 -1.40 19.53 -3.85
C ILE A 132 -1.03 18.15 -3.30
N SER A 133 0.26 17.85 -3.14
CA SER A 133 0.70 16.57 -2.55
C SER A 133 0.16 16.39 -1.13
N PHE A 134 0.20 17.44 -0.31
CA PHE A 134 -0.32 17.40 1.06
C PHE A 134 -1.84 17.27 1.10
N ILE A 135 -2.56 17.97 0.22
CA ILE A 135 -4.01 17.77 0.06
C ILE A 135 -4.30 16.32 -0.33
N SER A 136 -3.59 15.78 -1.32
CA SER A 136 -3.76 14.40 -1.77
C SER A 136 -3.57 13.41 -0.62
N MET A 137 -2.49 13.56 0.18
CA MET A 137 -2.26 12.74 1.38
C MET A 137 -3.41 12.84 2.38
N THR A 138 -3.88 14.06 2.68
CA THR A 138 -5.01 14.25 3.61
C THR A 138 -6.26 13.59 3.06
N VAL A 139 -6.62 13.84 1.80
CA VAL A 139 -7.79 13.24 1.14
C VAL A 139 -7.70 11.72 1.14
N THR A 140 -6.56 11.12 0.76
CA THR A 140 -6.45 9.65 0.74
C THR A 140 -6.48 9.03 2.13
N SER A 141 -6.13 9.78 3.17
CA SER A 141 -6.14 9.29 4.55
C SER A 141 -7.53 9.26 5.19
N VAL A 142 -8.45 10.12 4.74
CA VAL A 142 -9.79 10.27 5.34
C VAL A 142 -10.93 9.86 4.41
N SER A 143 -10.71 9.89 3.09
CA SER A 143 -11.75 9.61 2.12
C SER A 143 -11.99 8.11 1.99
N TYR A 144 -13.25 7.70 2.11
CA TYR A 144 -13.70 6.36 1.78
C TYR A 144 -13.62 6.07 0.27
N LEU A 145 -13.59 7.12 -0.57
CA LEU A 145 -13.46 6.98 -2.03
C LEU A 145 -12.00 6.72 -2.47
N ALA A 146 -11.03 7.15 -1.67
CA ALA A 146 -9.63 6.96 -2.03
C ALA A 146 -9.25 5.50 -1.78
N GLY A 147 -8.87 4.75 -2.82
CA GLY A 147 -8.55 3.33 -2.69
C GLY A 147 -9.76 2.43 -2.62
N LEU A 148 -10.89 2.85 -3.19
CA LEU A 148 -12.02 1.98 -3.47
C LEU A 148 -11.53 0.71 -4.15
N ASN A 149 -11.88 -0.40 -3.55
CA ASN A 149 -11.60 -1.72 -4.07
C ASN A 149 -12.90 -2.50 -4.03
N LEU A 150 -13.29 -3.09 -5.17
CA LEU A 150 -14.41 -4.02 -5.27
C LEU A 150 -14.25 -5.19 -4.29
N ALA A 151 -13.01 -5.48 -3.86
CA ALA A 151 -12.68 -6.47 -2.84
C ALA A 151 -13.26 -6.20 -1.43
N ARG A 152 -13.58 -4.94 -1.12
CA ARG A 152 -13.88 -4.49 0.26
C ARG A 152 -15.11 -3.60 0.33
N SER A 153 -16.07 -3.81 -0.55
CA SER A 153 -17.31 -3.08 -0.51
C SER A 153 -17.17 -1.55 -0.52
N GLY A 154 -16.26 -1.02 -1.34
CA GLY A 154 -16.01 0.41 -1.40
C GLY A 154 -15.38 1.04 -0.15
N ILE A 155 -14.73 0.25 0.71
CA ILE A 155 -13.98 0.80 1.83
C ILE A 155 -12.58 1.20 1.37
N GLY A 156 -12.32 2.52 1.31
CA GLY A 156 -11.04 3.10 0.89
C GLY A 156 -9.84 2.86 1.82
N TYR A 157 -8.70 3.46 1.46
CA TYR A 157 -7.40 3.36 2.12
C TYR A 157 -7.42 3.75 3.60
N ALA A 158 -8.34 4.62 4.01
CA ALA A 158 -8.57 4.96 5.41
C ALA A 158 -8.83 3.73 6.30
N SER A 159 -9.37 2.64 5.72
CA SER A 159 -9.58 1.38 6.43
C SER A 159 -8.35 0.51 6.54
N LEU A 160 -7.39 0.65 5.62
CA LEU A 160 -6.12 -0.06 5.72
C LEU A 160 -5.34 0.41 6.94
N LEU A 161 -5.60 1.63 7.40
CA LEU A 161 -5.03 2.24 8.59
C LEU A 161 -5.77 1.88 9.88
N ASN A 162 -6.89 1.13 9.81
CA ASN A 162 -7.63 0.71 11.00
C ASN A 162 -6.92 -0.36 11.81
N PHE A 163 -5.98 -1.08 11.19
CA PHE A 163 -5.36 -2.23 11.82
C PHE A 163 -3.99 -2.51 11.20
N PRO A 164 -2.94 -2.81 11.99
CA PRO A 164 -1.57 -2.89 11.50
C PRO A 164 -1.25 -4.25 10.87
N LEU A 165 -2.05 -4.64 9.88
CA LEU A 165 -1.82 -5.81 9.04
C LEU A 165 -0.93 -5.47 7.85
N PHE A 166 -0.65 -6.45 7.01
CA PHE A 166 0.21 -6.30 5.84
C PHE A 166 -0.32 -5.33 4.74
N TYR A 167 -1.61 -5.01 4.70
CA TYR A 167 -2.19 -4.19 3.63
C TYR A 167 -1.69 -2.74 3.61
N GLY A 168 -1.56 -2.08 4.77
CA GLY A 168 -1.10 -0.69 4.83
C GLY A 168 0.35 -0.56 4.35
N TYR A 169 1.21 -1.47 4.81
CA TYR A 169 2.59 -1.58 4.35
C TYR A 169 2.71 -1.91 2.86
N ALA A 170 1.93 -2.89 2.37
CA ALA A 170 1.93 -3.27 0.96
C ALA A 170 1.56 -2.10 0.04
N ASN A 171 0.55 -1.30 0.41
CA ASN A 171 0.18 -0.12 -0.36
C ASN A 171 1.25 0.97 -0.28
N ALA A 172 1.86 1.19 0.88
CA ALA A 172 2.94 2.16 0.99
C ALA A 172 4.14 1.80 0.10
N PHE A 173 4.56 0.53 0.10
CA PHE A 173 5.61 0.04 -0.78
C PHE A 173 5.20 0.07 -2.26
N SER A 174 3.93 -0.20 -2.57
CA SER A 174 3.39 -0.04 -3.93
C SER A 174 3.52 1.39 -4.43
N PHE A 175 3.16 2.38 -3.60
CA PHE A 175 3.27 3.80 -3.96
C PHE A 175 4.72 4.27 -4.08
N PHE A 176 5.63 3.80 -3.23
CA PHE A 176 7.06 4.04 -3.45
C PHE A 176 7.55 3.44 -4.76
N SER A 177 7.17 2.19 -5.07
CA SER A 177 7.53 1.53 -6.32
C SER A 177 7.09 2.35 -7.54
N LEU A 178 5.81 2.75 -7.57
CA LEU A 178 5.27 3.62 -8.61
C LEU A 178 5.97 4.97 -8.67
N GLY A 179 6.22 5.62 -7.53
CA GLY A 179 6.89 6.92 -7.48
C GLY A 179 8.32 6.87 -8.05
N PHE A 180 9.10 5.83 -7.71
CA PHE A 180 10.44 5.63 -8.27
C PHE A 180 10.39 5.23 -9.75
N PHE A 181 9.41 4.44 -10.16
CA PHE A 181 9.18 4.11 -11.56
C PHE A 181 8.88 5.36 -12.39
N LEU A 182 8.04 6.28 -11.90
CA LEU A 182 7.77 7.56 -12.55
C LEU A 182 9.05 8.39 -12.74
N ARG A 183 10.05 8.23 -11.86
CA ARG A 183 11.38 8.87 -11.96
C ARG A 183 12.42 8.10 -12.79
N ASN A 184 12.07 6.97 -13.39
CA ASN A 184 13.02 6.04 -14.04
C ASN A 184 14.11 5.50 -13.09
N ASN A 185 13.88 5.50 -11.77
CA ASN A 185 14.77 4.84 -10.83
C ASN A 185 14.33 3.39 -10.66
N PHE A 186 14.69 2.54 -11.64
CA PHE A 186 14.23 1.16 -11.69
C PHE A 186 14.73 0.30 -10.54
N ILE A 187 15.94 0.53 -10.03
CA ILE A 187 16.50 -0.23 -8.89
C ILE A 187 15.59 -0.08 -7.67
N LEU A 188 15.29 1.17 -7.27
CA LEU A 188 14.41 1.40 -6.11
C LEU A 188 12.96 0.99 -6.42
N ALA A 189 12.48 1.20 -7.65
CA ALA A 189 11.13 0.77 -8.03
C ALA A 189 10.94 -0.75 -7.83
N PHE A 190 11.89 -1.55 -8.30
CA PHE A 190 11.86 -3.01 -8.20
C PHE A 190 12.15 -3.52 -6.78
N LEU A 191 12.98 -2.83 -6.01
CA LEU A 191 13.19 -3.15 -4.59
C LEU A 191 11.89 -2.96 -3.78
N PHE A 192 11.20 -1.84 -3.95
CA PHE A 192 9.91 -1.61 -3.31
C PHE A 192 8.79 -2.51 -3.85
N LEU A 193 8.88 -2.92 -5.12
CA LEU A 193 7.99 -3.95 -5.66
C LEU A 193 8.21 -5.29 -4.96
N ALA A 194 9.46 -5.70 -4.72
CA ALA A 194 9.76 -6.91 -3.95
C ALA A 194 9.17 -6.83 -2.54
N PHE A 195 9.34 -5.69 -1.83
CA PHE A 195 8.71 -5.50 -0.52
C PHE A 195 7.19 -5.54 -0.57
N THR A 196 6.59 -5.06 -1.65
CA THR A 196 5.15 -5.21 -1.89
C THR A 196 4.77 -6.69 -1.98
N PHE A 197 5.48 -7.51 -2.75
CA PHE A 197 5.26 -8.96 -2.82
C PHE A 197 5.38 -9.62 -1.45
N TYR A 198 6.43 -9.30 -0.69
CA TYR A 198 6.64 -9.82 0.67
C TYR A 198 5.52 -9.47 1.66
N CYS A 199 4.82 -8.35 1.45
CA CYS A 199 3.68 -7.98 2.27
C CYS A 199 2.38 -8.58 1.71
N HIS A 200 2.18 -8.50 0.39
CA HIS A 200 0.95 -8.90 -0.28
C HIS A 200 1.19 -9.20 -1.77
N VAL A 201 1.21 -10.49 -2.13
CA VAL A 201 1.48 -10.94 -3.51
C VAL A 201 0.52 -10.34 -4.54
N ALA A 202 -0.80 -10.36 -4.30
CA ALA A 202 -1.76 -9.84 -5.28
C ALA A 202 -1.56 -8.35 -5.58
N LEU A 203 -1.32 -7.49 -4.57
CA LEU A 203 -0.99 -6.08 -4.79
C LEU A 203 0.32 -5.94 -5.55
N GLY A 204 1.33 -6.75 -5.23
CA GLY A 204 2.58 -6.79 -5.98
C GLY A 204 2.37 -7.11 -7.46
N ILE A 205 1.53 -8.10 -7.79
CA ILE A 205 1.19 -8.46 -9.17
C ILE A 205 0.52 -7.29 -9.89
N LEU A 206 -0.44 -6.61 -9.25
CA LEU A 206 -1.11 -5.45 -9.85
C LEU A 206 -0.11 -4.34 -10.22
N ILE A 207 0.82 -4.01 -9.31
CA ILE A 207 1.86 -3.00 -9.59
C ILE A 207 2.86 -3.49 -10.65
N PHE A 208 3.20 -4.78 -10.64
CA PHE A 208 4.05 -5.37 -11.67
C PHE A 208 3.43 -5.27 -13.05
N VAL A 209 2.13 -5.58 -13.19
CA VAL A 209 1.36 -5.45 -14.43
C VAL A 209 1.32 -3.99 -14.88
N PHE A 210 1.01 -3.06 -13.96
CA PHE A 210 1.01 -1.62 -14.22
C PHE A 210 2.35 -1.13 -14.79
N ILE A 211 3.47 -1.48 -14.16
CA ILE A 211 4.81 -1.10 -14.59
C ILE A 211 5.15 -1.75 -15.94
N SER A 212 4.82 -3.02 -16.10
CA SER A 212 5.13 -3.80 -17.31
C SER A 212 4.40 -3.28 -18.54
N ALA A 213 3.13 -2.89 -18.43
CA ALA A 213 2.35 -2.37 -19.55
C ALA A 213 3.03 -1.17 -20.22
N TYR A 214 3.58 -0.25 -19.43
CA TYR A 214 4.34 0.86 -19.97
C TYR A 214 5.65 0.42 -20.63
N LEU A 215 6.39 -0.48 -19.99
CA LEU A 215 7.69 -0.94 -20.49
C LEU A 215 7.56 -1.71 -21.82
N LEU A 216 6.47 -2.45 -22.00
CA LEU A 216 6.15 -3.09 -23.28
C LEU A 216 5.97 -2.05 -24.40
N SER A 217 5.40 -0.87 -24.10
CA SER A 217 5.30 0.24 -25.06
C SER A 217 6.63 0.98 -25.31
N LYS A 218 7.62 0.78 -24.44
CA LYS A 218 8.93 1.47 -24.45
C LYS A 218 10.09 0.50 -24.26
N TRP A 219 10.20 -0.43 -25.21
CA TRP A 219 11.20 -1.52 -25.17
C TRP A 219 12.65 -1.05 -24.93
N SER A 220 13.01 0.16 -25.38
CA SER A 220 14.34 0.73 -25.13
C SER A 220 14.70 0.86 -23.65
N LEU A 221 13.71 1.05 -22.76
CA LEU A 221 13.93 1.15 -21.31
C LEU A 221 14.28 -0.20 -20.68
N ILE A 222 13.90 -1.32 -21.29
CA ILE A 222 14.24 -2.66 -20.79
C ILE A 222 15.75 -2.95 -20.93
N ARG A 223 16.42 -2.24 -21.85
CA ARG A 223 17.87 -2.32 -22.03
C ARG A 223 18.65 -1.40 -21.09
N ASP A 224 17.98 -0.59 -20.28
CA ASP A 224 18.64 0.29 -19.30
C ASP A 224 19.36 -0.54 -18.23
N LYS A 225 20.59 -0.15 -17.87
CA LYS A 225 21.39 -0.88 -16.87
C LYS A 225 20.70 -0.94 -15.51
N ASN A 226 20.06 0.15 -15.08
CA ASN A 226 19.35 0.19 -13.81
C ASN A 226 18.08 -0.66 -13.86
N PHE A 227 17.43 -0.77 -15.02
CA PHE A 227 16.32 -1.69 -15.24
C PHE A 227 16.77 -3.14 -15.06
N ILE A 228 17.86 -3.55 -15.71
CA ILE A 228 18.39 -4.91 -15.64
C ILE A 228 18.79 -5.26 -14.20
N ILE A 229 19.54 -4.38 -13.53
CA ILE A 229 19.94 -4.56 -12.12
C ILE A 229 18.71 -4.65 -11.22
N GLY A 230 17.76 -3.73 -11.36
CA GLY A 230 16.54 -3.71 -10.56
C GLY A 230 15.71 -4.98 -10.76
N SER A 231 15.55 -5.44 -12.00
CA SER A 231 14.83 -6.67 -12.34
C SER A 231 15.50 -7.90 -11.72
N PHE A 232 16.84 -7.98 -11.80
CA PHE A 232 17.59 -9.07 -11.17
C PHE A 232 17.41 -9.08 -9.65
N LEU A 233 17.50 -7.91 -8.99
CA LEU A 233 17.25 -7.78 -7.55
C LEU A 233 15.82 -8.21 -7.19
N PHE A 234 14.82 -7.77 -7.96
CA PHE A 234 13.44 -8.18 -7.75
C PHE A 234 13.27 -9.69 -7.88
N ILE A 235 13.78 -10.32 -8.94
CA ILE A 235 13.69 -11.78 -9.14
C ILE A 235 14.40 -12.51 -7.99
N PHE A 236 15.61 -12.10 -7.64
CA PHE A 236 16.39 -12.71 -6.56
C PHE A 236 15.66 -12.67 -5.21
N MET A 237 14.95 -11.58 -4.92
CA MET A 237 14.20 -11.43 -3.68
C MET A 237 12.82 -12.11 -3.74
N ALA A 238 12.04 -11.84 -4.79
CA ALA A 238 10.65 -12.28 -4.89
C ALA A 238 10.50 -13.76 -5.28
N ALA A 239 11.38 -14.31 -6.12
CA ALA A 239 11.22 -15.68 -6.62
C ALA A 239 11.33 -16.74 -5.50
N PRO A 240 12.32 -16.71 -4.59
CA PRO A 240 12.37 -17.66 -3.47
C PRO A 240 11.15 -17.54 -2.55
N PHE A 241 10.65 -16.32 -2.35
CA PHE A 241 9.47 -16.06 -1.55
C PHE A 241 8.19 -16.62 -2.19
N LEU A 242 7.98 -16.36 -3.48
CA LEU A 242 6.86 -16.92 -4.24
C LEU A 242 6.93 -18.44 -4.30
N TYR A 243 8.12 -19.00 -4.52
CA TYR A 243 8.33 -20.44 -4.46
C TYR A 243 7.93 -21.01 -3.09
N ASN A 244 8.34 -20.36 -2.00
CA ASN A 244 7.97 -20.79 -0.66
C ASN A 244 6.44 -20.78 -0.45
N ILE A 245 5.75 -19.73 -0.90
CA ILE A 245 4.29 -19.66 -0.85
C ILE A 245 3.67 -20.80 -1.64
N VAL A 246 4.05 -20.98 -2.91
CA VAL A 246 3.45 -22.00 -3.79
C VAL A 246 3.73 -23.42 -3.31
N ALA A 247 4.96 -23.69 -2.87
CA ALA A 247 5.36 -25.02 -2.41
C ALA A 247 4.69 -25.43 -1.09
N HIS A 248 4.31 -24.46 -0.23
CA HIS A 248 3.70 -24.72 1.08
C HIS A 248 2.22 -24.35 1.15
N SER A 249 1.66 -23.70 0.12
CA SER A 249 0.23 -23.52 0.00
C SER A 249 -0.38 -24.89 -0.24
N ALA A 250 -0.99 -25.48 0.78
CA ALA A 250 -1.78 -26.68 0.64
C ALA A 250 -3.03 -26.34 -0.20
N ILE A 251 -2.90 -26.41 -1.53
CA ILE A 251 -4.04 -26.48 -2.45
C ILE A 251 -4.55 -27.93 -2.53
N SER A 252 -4.39 -28.71 -1.45
CA SER A 252 -5.17 -29.93 -1.32
C SER A 252 -6.48 -29.49 -0.70
N THR A 253 -7.61 -29.80 -1.35
CA THR A 253 -8.94 -29.49 -0.83
C THR A 253 -9.21 -30.17 0.52
N GLY A 254 -8.27 -30.95 1.08
CA GLY A 254 -8.34 -31.48 2.43
C GLY A 254 -9.59 -32.33 2.69
N GLY A 255 -10.20 -32.88 1.65
CA GLY A 255 -11.48 -33.60 1.74
C GLY A 255 -12.74 -32.73 1.68
N ILE A 256 -12.64 -31.42 1.45
CA ILE A 256 -13.78 -30.54 1.18
C ILE A 256 -14.24 -30.77 -0.27
N SER A 257 -15.51 -31.12 -0.45
CA SER A 257 -16.10 -31.23 -1.79
C SER A 257 -16.07 -29.87 -2.52
N LEU A 258 -15.99 -29.90 -3.85
CA LEU A 258 -16.02 -28.68 -4.68
C LEU A 258 -17.23 -27.79 -4.33
N GLU A 259 -18.39 -28.39 -4.09
CA GLU A 259 -19.60 -27.67 -3.71
C GLU A 259 -19.43 -26.92 -2.38
N ARG A 260 -18.95 -27.59 -1.33
CA ARG A 260 -18.69 -26.96 -0.02
C ARG A 260 -17.61 -25.88 -0.12
N TRP A 261 -16.59 -26.11 -0.94
CA TRP A 261 -15.58 -25.10 -1.21
C TRP A 261 -16.19 -23.86 -1.88
N LEU A 262 -17.01 -24.04 -2.94
CA LEU A 262 -17.68 -22.93 -3.64
C LEU A 262 -18.65 -22.15 -2.75
N VAL A 263 -19.37 -22.83 -1.84
CA VAL A 263 -20.22 -22.15 -0.85
C VAL A 263 -19.36 -21.37 0.14
N SER A 264 -18.27 -21.96 0.61
CA SER A 264 -17.36 -21.30 1.56
C SER A 264 -16.70 -20.06 0.95
N THR A 265 -16.24 -20.13 -0.31
CA THR A 265 -15.66 -18.98 -0.99
C THR A 265 -16.69 -17.87 -1.21
N LYS A 266 -17.96 -18.20 -1.47
CA LYS A 266 -19.02 -17.18 -1.54
C LYS A 266 -19.24 -16.45 -0.21
N LEU A 267 -19.11 -17.15 0.91
CA LEU A 267 -19.26 -16.57 2.25
C LEU A 267 -18.03 -15.75 2.68
N PHE A 268 -16.83 -16.29 2.51
CA PHE A 268 -15.60 -15.70 3.06
C PHE A 268 -14.78 -14.88 2.04
N CYS A 269 -14.97 -15.12 0.75
CA CYS A 269 -14.36 -14.39 -0.36
C CYS A 269 -15.45 -13.75 -1.21
N TYR A 270 -16.45 -13.17 -0.55
CA TYR A 270 -17.64 -12.60 -1.17
C TYR A 270 -17.32 -11.69 -2.37
N HIS A 271 -16.24 -10.93 -2.28
CA HIS A 271 -15.80 -10.03 -3.33
C HIS A 271 -15.35 -10.69 -4.65
N TRP A 272 -15.18 -12.01 -4.68
CA TRP A 272 -15.00 -12.76 -5.92
C TRP A 272 -16.31 -12.96 -6.67
N TYR A 273 -17.44 -12.67 -6.03
CA TYR A 273 -18.80 -12.86 -6.55
C TYR A 273 -19.61 -11.56 -6.57
N PRO A 274 -19.10 -10.47 -7.18
CA PRO A 274 -19.73 -9.15 -7.12
C PRO A 274 -21.15 -9.13 -7.69
N VAL A 275 -21.46 -9.96 -8.69
CA VAL A 275 -22.82 -10.09 -9.23
C VAL A 275 -23.77 -10.69 -8.21
N THR A 276 -23.37 -11.77 -7.53
CA THR A 276 -24.18 -12.47 -6.53
C THR A 276 -24.50 -11.59 -5.32
N LEU A 277 -23.58 -10.68 -4.97
CA LEU A 277 -23.77 -9.72 -3.89
C LEU A 277 -24.61 -8.51 -4.25
N GLY A 278 -25.00 -8.37 -5.52
CA GLY A 278 -25.74 -7.20 -5.96
C GLY A 278 -24.89 -5.93 -6.09
N LEU A 279 -23.56 -6.08 -6.18
CA LEU A 279 -22.63 -4.97 -6.34
C LEU A 279 -22.93 -4.10 -7.57
N PHE A 280 -23.49 -4.71 -8.60
CA PHE A 280 -23.88 -4.05 -9.85
C PHE A 280 -25.39 -3.79 -9.96
N ASN A 281 -26.16 -4.05 -8.90
CA ASN A 281 -27.59 -3.75 -8.87
C ASN A 281 -27.94 -2.73 -7.77
N GLN A 282 -28.13 -3.16 -6.53
CA GLN A 282 -28.65 -2.37 -5.41
C GLN A 282 -27.54 -1.48 -4.84
N ASP A 283 -26.30 -1.98 -4.76
CA ASP A 283 -25.18 -1.25 -4.13
C ASP A 283 -24.25 -0.56 -5.15
N ALA A 284 -24.59 -0.60 -6.44
CA ALA A 284 -23.76 -0.05 -7.50
C ALA A 284 -23.43 1.44 -7.30
N TYR A 285 -24.36 2.21 -6.72
CA TYR A 285 -24.17 3.62 -6.47
C TYR A 285 -23.20 3.94 -5.33
N ILE A 286 -23.01 3.01 -4.40
CA ILE A 286 -22.09 3.16 -3.26
C ILE A 286 -20.67 2.82 -3.67
N GLU A 287 -20.52 1.78 -4.52
CA GLU A 287 -19.20 1.18 -4.73
C GLU A 287 -18.67 1.30 -6.15
N PHE A 288 -19.52 1.01 -7.14
CA PHE A 288 -19.12 0.94 -8.54
C PHE A 288 -19.10 2.33 -9.18
N PHE A 289 -20.19 3.10 -9.07
CA PHE A 289 -20.29 4.41 -9.69
C PHE A 289 -19.26 5.43 -9.18
N PRO A 290 -18.91 5.51 -7.89
CA PRO A 290 -17.89 6.44 -7.46
C PRO A 290 -16.51 6.12 -8.04
N THR A 291 -16.18 4.83 -8.17
CA THR A 291 -14.95 4.37 -8.83
C THR A 291 -14.95 4.75 -10.31
N LEU A 292 -16.08 4.50 -11.00
CA LEU A 292 -16.25 4.85 -12.41
C LEU A 292 -16.14 6.36 -12.63
N LEU A 293 -16.82 7.17 -11.80
CA LEU A 293 -16.77 8.63 -11.86
C LEU A 293 -15.36 9.16 -11.59
N ALA A 294 -14.63 8.58 -10.64
CA ALA A 294 -13.23 8.94 -10.40
C ALA A 294 -12.35 8.62 -11.62
N GLY A 295 -12.56 7.46 -12.27
CA GLY A 295 -11.88 7.11 -13.51
C GLY A 295 -12.22 8.06 -14.66
N LEU A 296 -13.50 8.39 -14.85
CA LEU A 296 -13.95 9.35 -15.86
C LEU A 296 -13.38 10.75 -15.60
N PHE A 297 -13.37 11.20 -14.34
CA PHE A 297 -12.78 12.48 -13.95
C PHE A 297 -11.27 12.49 -14.21
N PHE A 298 -10.57 11.40 -13.89
CA PHE A 298 -9.16 11.23 -14.23
C PHE A 298 -8.94 11.39 -15.75
N PHE A 299 -9.68 10.67 -16.59
CA PHE A 299 -9.58 10.80 -18.05
C PHE A 299 -9.91 12.21 -18.55
N PHE A 300 -10.97 12.82 -18.03
CA PHE A 300 -11.36 14.17 -18.39
C PHE A 300 -10.27 15.19 -18.01
N SER A 301 -9.68 15.06 -16.81
CA SER A 301 -8.59 15.92 -16.34
C SER A 301 -7.35 15.82 -17.21
N LEU A 302 -7.07 14.66 -17.83
CA LEU A 302 -5.94 14.51 -18.75
C LEU A 302 -6.06 15.43 -19.98
N ARG A 303 -7.29 15.75 -20.43
CA ARG A 303 -7.52 16.70 -21.53
C ARG A 303 -7.00 18.11 -21.22
N TYR A 304 -6.99 18.49 -19.95
CA TYR A 304 -6.58 19.82 -19.50
C TYR A 304 -5.10 19.87 -19.05
N ARG A 305 -4.39 18.74 -19.03
CA ARG A 305 -2.95 18.72 -18.85
C ARG A 305 -2.25 19.12 -20.15
N GLN A 306 -1.82 20.39 -20.22
CA GLN A 306 -0.98 20.88 -21.31
C GLN A 306 0.37 20.16 -21.28
N GLY A 307 0.56 19.24 -22.24
CA GLY A 307 1.79 18.47 -22.41
C GLY A 307 1.67 17.05 -21.86
N HIS A 308 1.68 16.07 -22.77
CA HIS A 308 1.82 14.65 -22.46
C HIS A 308 3.22 14.36 -21.91
N ASN A 309 3.46 14.75 -20.66
CA ASN A 309 4.71 14.46 -20.00
C ASN A 309 4.86 12.93 -19.87
N GLU A 310 6.11 12.47 -19.76
CA GLU A 310 6.42 11.04 -19.71
C GLU A 310 5.72 10.32 -18.54
N GLN A 311 5.42 11.04 -17.45
CA GLN A 311 4.77 10.49 -16.28
C GLN A 311 3.29 10.18 -16.57
N ASP A 312 2.60 11.02 -17.34
CA ASP A 312 1.22 10.80 -17.76
C ASP A 312 1.10 9.57 -18.63
N LYS A 313 2.05 9.38 -19.57
CA LYS A 313 2.07 8.18 -20.43
C LYS A 313 2.22 6.90 -19.62
N LYS A 314 3.06 6.91 -18.58
CA LYS A 314 3.21 5.79 -17.64
C LYS A 314 1.91 5.50 -16.91
N VAL A 315 1.25 6.54 -16.38
CA VAL A 315 -0.01 6.37 -15.64
C VAL A 315 -1.11 5.84 -16.55
N ILE A 316 -1.24 6.38 -17.76
CA ILE A 316 -2.22 5.94 -18.76
C ILE A 316 -1.99 4.48 -19.14
N ALA A 317 -0.75 4.11 -19.49
CA ALA A 317 -0.44 2.73 -19.87
C ALA A 317 -0.74 1.74 -18.74
N GLY A 318 -0.37 2.09 -17.51
CA GLY A 318 -0.65 1.25 -16.35
C GLY A 318 -2.13 1.17 -15.97
N PHE A 319 -2.91 2.23 -16.21
CA PHE A 319 -4.36 2.23 -15.95
C PHE A 319 -5.14 1.30 -16.91
N PHE A 320 -4.66 1.14 -18.14
CA PHE A 320 -5.27 0.26 -19.16
C PHE A 320 -4.76 -1.19 -19.15
N ALA A 321 -3.82 -1.50 -18.25
CA ALA A 321 -3.22 -2.83 -18.11
C ALA A 321 -4.14 -3.80 -17.36
#